data_AF-K8W6B8-F1
#
_entry.id   AF-K8W6B8-F1
#
_cell.length_a   1.000
_cell.length_b   1.000
_cell.length_c   1.000
_cell.angle_alpha   90.00
_cell.angle_beta   90.00
_cell.angle_gamma   90.00
#
_symmetry.space_group_name_H-M   'P 1'
#
loop_
_entity.id
_entity.type
_entity.pdbx_description
1 polymer ?
#
loop_
_entity_poly.entity_id
_entity_poly.type
_entity_poly.pdbx_seq_one_letter_code
_entity_poly.pdbx_strand_id
1 'polypeptide(L)' 'MKIAYPLLVVPIVLLLGCEQKLTAEQEAQKQQLINESIHNMVFIEGGTFLMGDFGSGHDSKSTLPYSLGKDNKFVHDV' A
#
# COMPACT_ATOMS: atom_id res chain seq x y z
N MET A 1 8.87 -10.62 -48.57
CA MET A 1 7.97 -9.85 -47.68
C MET A 1 7.32 -10.80 -46.67
N LYS A 2 8.04 -11.17 -45.61
CA LYS A 2 7.58 -12.06 -44.54
C LYS A 2 8.34 -11.62 -43.28
N ILE A 3 7.70 -11.67 -42.10
CA ILE A 3 8.15 -11.14 -40.79
C ILE A 3 7.69 -9.70 -40.50
N ALA A 4 6.37 -9.48 -40.48
CA ALA A 4 5.77 -8.35 -39.75
C ALA A 4 4.68 -8.79 -38.75
N TYR A 5 4.25 -10.06 -38.80
CA TYR A 5 3.16 -10.58 -37.96
C TYR A 5 3.51 -10.83 -36.48
N PRO A 6 4.72 -11.23 -36.05
CA PRO A 6 4.93 -11.57 -34.64
C PRO A 6 5.09 -10.33 -33.73
N LEU A 7 5.44 -9.16 -34.28
CA LEU A 7 5.68 -7.94 -33.49
C LEU A 7 4.37 -7.32 -32.94
N LEU A 8 3.23 -7.58 -33.59
CA LEU A 8 1.94 -6.96 -33.24
C LEU A 8 1.14 -7.79 -32.20
N VAL A 9 1.45 -9.08 -32.04
CA VAL A 9 0.67 -9.98 -31.16
C VAL A 9 1.02 -9.80 -29.67
N VAL A 10 2.27 -9.45 -29.37
CA VAL A 10 2.77 -9.26 -27.98
C VAL A 10 2.01 -8.18 -27.19
N PRO A 11 1.75 -6.96 -27.71
CA PRO A 11 1.02 -5.95 -26.95
C PRO A 11 -0.46 -6.30 -26.71
N ILE A 12 -1.08 -7.09 -27.61
CA ILE A 12 -2.48 -7.51 -27.46
C ILE A 12 -2.61 -8.55 -26.34
N VAL A 13 -1.66 -9.47 -26.20
CA VAL A 13 -1.65 -10.46 -25.12
C VAL A 13 -1.43 -9.79 -23.75
N LEU A 14 -0.60 -8.74 -23.69
CA LEU A 14 -0.40 -7.96 -22.46
C LEU A 14 -1.67 -7.21 -22.01
N LEU A 15 -2.53 -6.79 -22.95
CA LEU A 15 -3.79 -6.10 -22.64
C LEU A 15 -4.90 -7.04 -22.16
N LEU A 16 -4.83 -8.35 -22.46
CA LEU A 16 -5.81 -9.34 -22.01
C LEU A 16 -5.63 -9.77 -20.54
N GLY A 17 -4.52 -9.39 -19.89
CA GLY A 17 -4.23 -9.75 -18.50
C GLY A 17 -4.93 -8.87 -17.43
N CYS A 18 -5.67 -7.83 -17.82
CA CYS A 18 -6.13 -6.80 -16.89
C CYS A 18 -7.44 -7.11 -16.12
N GLU A 19 -8.18 -8.18 -16.45
CA GLU A 19 -9.36 -8.58 -15.67
C GLU A 19 -9.42 -10.10 -15.48
N GLN A 20 -8.58 -10.63 -14.60
CA GLN A 20 -8.70 -12.01 -14.18
C GLN A 20 -9.81 -12.12 -13.11
N LYS A 21 -10.99 -12.61 -13.52
CA LYS A 21 -12.06 -12.95 -12.56
C LYS A 21 -11.56 -14.02 -11.60
N LEU A 22 -11.74 -13.80 -10.30
CA LEU A 22 -11.39 -14.79 -9.28
C LEU A 22 -12.27 -16.03 -9.45
N THR A 23 -11.70 -17.21 -9.18
CA THR A 23 -12.49 -18.42 -9.00
C THR A 23 -13.34 -18.30 -7.73
N ALA A 24 -14.38 -19.13 -7.62
CA ALA A 24 -15.21 -19.17 -6.42
C ALA A 24 -14.40 -19.47 -5.15
N GLU A 25 -13.38 -20.31 -5.27
CA GLU A 25 -12.46 -20.64 -4.17
C GLU A 25 -11.59 -19.43 -3.77
N GLN A 26 -11.03 -18.72 -4.75
CA GLN A 26 -10.24 -17.51 -4.49
C GLN A 26 -11.08 -16.40 -3.87
N GLU A 27 -12.33 -16.27 -4.30
CA GLU A 27 -13.27 -15.31 -3.71
C GLU A 27 -13.58 -15.70 -2.26
N ALA A 28 -13.82 -16.98 -1.97
CA ALA A 28 -14.04 -17.47 -0.61
C ALA A 28 -12.84 -17.21 0.30
N GLN A 29 -11.62 -17.48 -0.17
CA GLN A 29 -10.38 -17.20 0.57
C GLN A 29 -10.19 -15.71 0.83
N LYS A 30 -10.50 -14.84 -0.15
CA LYS A 30 -10.48 -13.39 0.03
C LYS A 30 -11.44 -12.94 1.13
N GLN A 31 -12.68 -13.44 1.10
CA GLN A 31 -13.69 -13.10 2.11
C GLN A 31 -13.29 -13.61 3.50
N GLN A 32 -12.71 -14.82 3.59
CA GLN A 32 -12.18 -15.36 4.84
C GLN A 32 -11.07 -14.46 5.40
N LEU A 33 -10.10 -14.06 4.56
CA LEU A 33 -9.00 -13.19 4.99
C LEU A 33 -9.51 -11.83 5.50
N ILE A 34 -10.50 -11.23 4.81
CA ILE A 34 -11.11 -9.97 5.24
C ILE A 34 -11.77 -10.15 6.61
N ASN A 35 -12.58 -11.20 6.77
CA ASN A 35 -13.28 -11.48 8.02
C ASN A 35 -12.31 -11.75 9.17
N GLU A 36 -11.28 -12.57 8.96
CA GLU A 36 -10.26 -12.86 9.97
C GLU A 36 -9.48 -11.59 10.33
N SER A 37 -9.13 -10.76 9.35
CA SER A 37 -8.42 -9.51 9.60
C SER A 37 -9.26 -8.57 10.45
N ILE A 38 -10.53 -8.36 10.10
CA ILE A 38 -11.45 -7.48 10.84
C ILE A 38 -11.75 -8.03 12.23
N HIS A 39 -11.99 -9.34 12.35
CA HIS A 39 -12.29 -9.98 13.63
C HIS A 39 -11.12 -9.87 14.62
N ASN A 40 -9.89 -9.90 14.12
CA ASN A 40 -8.69 -9.78 14.95
C ASN A 40 -8.24 -8.33 15.19
N MET A 41 -8.94 -7.33 14.63
CA MET A 41 -8.67 -5.93 14.96
C MET A 41 -9.31 -5.56 16.30
N VAL A 42 -8.58 -4.78 17.09
CA VAL A 42 -9.09 -4.16 18.31
C VAL A 42 -9.37 -2.68 18.05
N PHE A 43 -10.48 -2.18 18.57
CA PHE A 43 -10.75 -0.75 18.52
C PHE A 43 -9.80 -0.02 19.47
N ILE A 44 -9.10 0.98 18.94
CA ILE A 44 -8.27 1.89 19.69
C ILE A 44 -8.94 3.25 19.63
N GLU A 45 -9.26 3.81 20.80
CA GLU A 45 -9.76 5.19 20.88
C GLU A 45 -8.73 6.15 20.29
N GLY A 46 -9.16 6.97 19.34
CA GLY A 46 -8.34 8.04 18.80
C GLY A 46 -8.09 9.14 19.82
N GLY A 47 -7.23 10.08 19.48
CA GLY A 47 -6.93 11.26 20.27
C GLY A 47 -6.06 12.20 19.45
N THR A 48 -5.61 13.29 20.06
CA THR A 48 -4.70 14.22 19.39
C THR A 48 -3.27 13.75 19.56
N PHE A 49 -2.54 13.62 18.45
CA PHE A 49 -1.13 13.26 18.46
C PHE A 49 -0.35 14.12 17.46
N LEU A 50 0.94 14.27 17.74
CA LEU A 50 1.88 14.92 16.84
C LEU A 50 2.44 13.88 15.87
N MET A 51 2.17 14.05 14.58
CA MET A 51 2.67 13.18 13.52
C MET A 51 3.81 13.84 12.76
N GLY A 52 4.91 13.11 12.56
CA GLY A 52 6.08 13.55 11.79
C GLY A 52 7.40 13.25 12.51
N ASP A 53 8.52 13.67 11.92
CA ASP A 53 9.84 13.53 12.52
C ASP A 53 9.97 14.40 13.80
N PHE A 54 9.71 13.82 14.97
CA PHE A 54 10.05 14.26 16.34
C PHE A 54 9.85 15.73 16.78
N GLY A 55 9.10 16.55 16.05
CA GLY A 55 8.74 17.90 16.52
C GLY A 55 9.83 18.94 16.33
N SER A 56 9.63 20.10 16.96
CA SER A 56 10.47 21.31 16.82
C SER A 56 11.89 21.19 17.39
N GLY A 57 12.34 20.00 17.74
CA GLY A 57 13.63 19.82 18.40
C GLY A 57 14.26 18.49 18.03
N HIS A 58 15.44 18.57 17.43
CA HIS A 58 16.48 17.59 17.66
C HIS A 58 16.76 17.61 19.17
N ASP A 59 15.99 16.86 19.96
CA ASP A 59 16.06 16.82 21.42
C ASP A 59 17.41 16.26 21.93
N SER A 60 18.32 15.95 21.00
CA SER A 60 19.65 15.37 21.21
C SER A 60 19.61 14.02 21.95
N LYS A 61 18.42 13.41 22.04
CA LYS A 61 18.17 12.10 22.64
C LYS A 61 17.61 11.12 21.62
N SER A 62 16.81 11.58 20.67
CA SER A 62 16.27 10.74 19.60
C SER A 62 17.41 10.28 18.69
N THR A 63 17.69 8.98 18.74
CA THR A 63 18.74 8.31 17.93
C THR A 63 18.16 7.78 16.61
N LEU A 64 16.89 8.06 16.34
CA LEU A 64 16.19 7.51 15.19
C LEU A 64 16.47 8.35 13.93
N PRO A 65 16.74 7.70 12.78
CA PRO A 65 17.03 8.42 11.55
C PRO A 65 15.80 9.18 11.07
N TYR A 66 16.00 10.47 10.77
CA TYR A 66 15.01 11.32 10.13
C TYR A 66 14.69 10.80 8.73
N SER A 67 13.40 10.76 8.39
CA SER A 67 13.00 10.31 7.06
C SER A 67 13.56 11.24 5.98
N LEU A 68 13.98 10.72 4.83
CA LEU A 68 14.47 11.56 3.72
C LEU A 68 13.32 12.25 2.98
N GLY A 69 12.10 11.69 3.05
CA GLY A 69 10.87 12.26 2.50
C GLY A 69 10.50 13.58 3.17
N LYS A 70 9.85 14.48 2.42
CA LYS A 70 9.41 15.81 2.91
C LYS A 70 7.98 15.82 3.43
N ASP A 71 7.21 14.80 3.09
CA ASP A 71 5.81 14.59 3.45
C ASP A 71 5.58 14.48 4.96
N ASN A 72 6.52 13.88 5.69
CA ASN A 72 6.35 13.60 7.13
C ASN A 72 7.31 14.40 8.02
N LYS A 73 7.92 15.48 7.52
CA LYS A 73 8.94 16.24 8.28
C LYS A 73 8.35 17.20 9.31
N PHE A 74 7.23 17.82 8.98
CA PHE A 74 6.65 18.84 9.83
C PHE A 74 5.69 18.19 10.80
N VAL A 75 5.92 18.46 12.08
CA VAL A 75 4.97 18.05 13.10
C VAL A 75 3.68 18.82 12.95
N HIS A 76 2.60 18.05 12.87
CA HIS A 76 1.23 18.52 12.76
C HIS A 76 0.35 17.68 13.68
N ASP A 77 -0.73 18.30 14.15
CA ASP A 77 -1.80 17.60 14.85
C ASP A 77 -2.62 16.75 13.87
N VAL A 78 -3.05 15.59 14.32
CA VAL A 78 -3.92 14.65 13.60
C VAL A 78 -5.14 14.32 14.46
#